data_AF-A0A1G6FCV0-F1
#
_entry.id   AF-A0A1G6FCV0-F1
#
_cell.length_a   1.000
_cell.length_b   1.000
_cell.length_c   1.000
_cell.angle_alpha   90.00
_cell.angle_beta   90.00
_cell.angle_gamma   90.00
#
_symmetry.space_group_name_H-M   'P 1'
#
loop_
_entity.id
_entity.type
_entity.pdbx_description
1 polymer ?
#
loop_
_entity_poly.entity_id
_entity_poly.type
_entity_poly.pdbx_seq_one_letter_code
_entity_poly.pdbx_strand_id
1 'polypeptide(L)' 'MRGLIVLLSILLLNCGEGKKPIVGQTDFQLKMNSEFKDASTSPLKDKDRKIFTGLEFFPVDSNFVVKA' A
#
# COMPACT_ATOMS: atom_id res chain seq x y z
N MET A 1 -9.22 -41.00 1.67
CA MET A 1 -9.43 -40.14 2.85
C MET A 1 -8.13 -39.47 3.30
N ARG A 2 -7.10 -40.20 3.77
CA ARG A 2 -5.81 -39.62 4.23
C ARG A 2 -5.08 -38.76 3.18
N GLY A 3 -4.95 -39.22 1.94
CA GLY A 3 -4.28 -38.46 0.88
C GLY A 3 -5.02 -37.17 0.48
N LEU A 4 -6.35 -37.15 0.58
CA LEU A 4 -7.18 -35.97 0.31
C LEU A 4 -6.96 -34.88 1.37
N ILE A 5 -6.83 -35.29 2.64
CA ILE A 5 -6.56 -34.38 3.76
C ILE A 5 -5.19 -33.72 3.59
N VAL A 6 -4.16 -34.50 3.23
CA VAL A 6 -2.80 -33.98 3.01
C VAL A 6 -2.76 -32.98 1.83
N LEU A 7 -3.45 -33.29 0.72
CA LEU A 7 -3.54 -32.40 -0.43
C LEU A 7 -4.24 -31.07 -0.08
N LEU A 8 -5.30 -31.13 0.74
CA LEU A 8 -6.03 -29.95 1.20
C LEU A 8 -5.18 -29.08 2.14
N SER A 9 -4.35 -29.69 2.99
CA SER A 9 -3.43 -28.98 3.89
C SER A 9 -2.34 -28.20 3.13
N ILE A 10 -1.86 -28.69 1.98
CA ILE A 10 -0.82 -28.03 1.17
C ILE A 10 -1.35 -26.76 0.49
N LEU A 11 -2.63 -26.74 0.09
CA LEU A 11 -3.24 -25.59 -0.58
C LEU A 11 -3.39 -24.36 0.35
N LEU A 12 -3.48 -24.59 1.67
CA LEU A 12 -3.68 -23.53 2.66
C LEU A 12 -2.38 -22.82 3.08
N LEU A 13 -1.20 -23.31 2.68
CA LEU A 13 0.10 -22.75 3.08
C LEU A 13 0.58 -21.59 2.19
N ASN A 14 -0.15 -21.20 1.15
CA ASN A 14 0.25 -20.15 0.21
C ASN A 14 -0.29 -18.74 0.57
N CYS A 15 -0.34 -18.39 1.85
CA CYS A 15 -0.68 -17.03 2.28
C CYS A 15 0.61 -16.21 2.46
N GLY A 16 1.08 -15.57 1.40
CA GLY A 16 2.24 -14.66 1.45
C GLY A 16 1.80 -13.20 1.63
N GLU A 17 2.32 -12.53 2.66
CA GLU A 17 2.11 -11.09 2.91
C GLU A 17 2.93 -10.24 1.92
N GLY A 18 2.57 -10.29 0.63
CA GLY A 18 3.20 -9.48 -0.42
C GLY A 18 2.78 -8.00 -0.41
N LYS A 19 1.94 -7.59 0.55
CA LYS A 19 1.42 -6.23 0.64
C LYS A 19 2.43 -5.37 1.41
N LYS A 20 3.09 -4.47 0.68
CA LYS A 20 3.92 -3.44 1.33
C LYS A 20 3.02 -2.54 2.20
N PRO A 21 3.42 -2.21 3.43
CA PRO A 21 2.66 -1.28 4.26
C PRO A 21 2.63 0.11 3.61
N ILE A 22 1.52 0.82 3.81
CA ILE A 22 1.42 2.23 3.41
C ILE A 22 2.21 3.07 4.43
N VAL A 23 3.09 3.94 3.94
CA VAL A 23 3.95 4.80 4.76
C VAL A 23 3.39 6.21 4.86
N GLY A 24 3.65 6.90 5.97
CA GLY A 24 3.22 8.29 6.19
C GLY A 24 3.29 8.66 7.67
N GLN A 25 3.49 9.95 7.95
CA GLN A 25 3.56 10.51 9.31
C GLN A 25 2.22 11.11 9.76
N THR A 26 1.34 11.45 8.82
CA THR A 26 0.03 12.04 9.09
C THR A 26 -1.07 11.26 8.38
N ASP A 27 -2.31 11.37 8.85
CA ASP A 27 -3.47 10.72 8.23
C ASP A 27 -3.64 11.14 6.76
N PHE A 28 -3.33 12.39 6.43
CA PHE A 28 -3.32 12.88 5.06
C PHE A 28 -2.29 12.14 4.20
N GLN A 29 -1.06 11.98 4.70
CA GLN A 29 0.01 11.28 3.98
C GLN A 29 -0.35 9.80 3.76
N LEU A 30 -0.89 9.14 4.79
CA LEU A 30 -1.34 7.76 4.70
C LEU A 30 -2.46 7.59 3.68
N LYS A 31 -3.48 8.45 3.72
CA LYS A 31 -4.60 8.42 2.76
C LYS A 31 -4.12 8.63 1.33
N MET A 32 -3.32 9.67 1.10
CA MET A 32 -2.80 9.99 -0.23
C MET A 32 -1.92 8.87 -0.79
N ASN A 33 -1.01 8.31 0.01
CA ASN A 33 -0.19 7.18 -0.44
C ASN A 33 -1.04 5.92 -0.72
N SER A 34 -2.12 5.70 0.02
CA SER A 34 -3.06 4.61 -0.26
C SER A 34 -3.76 4.80 -1.61
N GLU A 35 -4.23 6.02 -1.92
CA GLU A 35 -4.86 6.33 -3.21
C GLU A 35 -3.88 6.15 -4.39
N PHE A 36 -2.63 6.59 -4.24
CA PHE A 36 -1.61 6.39 -5.27
C PHE A 36 -1.20 4.91 -5.45
N LYS A 37 -1.38 4.07 -4.43
CA LYS A 37 -1.10 2.63 -4.50
C LYS A 37 -2.26 1.83 -5.10
N ASP A 38 -3.48 2.33 -5.02
CA ASP A 38 -4.69 1.67 -5.48
C ASP A 38 -4.73 1.59 -7.03
N ALA A 39 -4.83 0.36 -7.55
CA ALA A 39 -4.85 0.13 -9.00
C ALA A 39 -6.10 0.67 -9.70
N SER A 40 -7.19 0.91 -8.97
CA SER A 40 -8.46 1.36 -9.54
C SER A 40 -8.56 2.89 -9.68
N THR A 41 -7.85 3.63 -8.84
CA THR A 41 -7.96 5.09 -8.73
C THR A 41 -6.65 5.83 -8.99
N SER A 42 -5.52 5.13 -8.93
CA SER A 42 -4.20 5.77 -9.02
C SER A 42 -3.97 6.43 -10.39
N PRO A 43 -3.41 7.65 -10.41
CA PRO A 43 -2.95 8.30 -11.64
C PRO A 43 -1.62 7.71 -12.15
N LEU A 44 -0.96 6.84 -11.38
CA LEU A 44 0.31 6.24 -11.77
C LEU A 44 0.12 5.18 -12.86
N LYS A 45 1.06 5.15 -13.81
CA LYS A 45 1.17 4.04 -14.76
C LYS A 45 1.43 2.74 -14.02
N ASP A 46 0.96 1.63 -14.57
CA ASP A 46 1.09 0.29 -13.95
C ASP A 46 2.52 -0.07 -13.56
N LYS A 47 3.50 0.27 -14.41
CA LYS A 47 4.92 0.02 -14.13
C LYS A 47 5.42 0.78 -12.90
N ASP A 48 4.95 2.01 -12.69
CA ASP A 48 5.41 2.89 -11.63
C ASP A 48 4.68 2.55 -10.32
N ARG A 49 3.37 2.22 -10.39
CA ARG A 49 2.58 1.76 -9.23
C ARG A 49 3.14 0.48 -8.60
N LYS A 50 3.68 -0.45 -9.41
CA LYS A 50 4.31 -1.70 -8.93
C LYS A 50 5.50 -1.43 -8.02
N ILE A 51 6.33 -0.45 -8.35
CA ILE A 51 7.52 -0.09 -7.56
C ILE A 51 7.27 1.03 -6.56
N PHE A 52 6.12 1.72 -6.63
CA PHE A 52 5.75 2.82 -5.73
C PHE A 52 5.84 2.44 -4.25
N THR A 53 6.56 3.26 -3.49
CA THR A 53 6.76 3.12 -2.03
C THR A 53 6.09 4.24 -1.23
N GLY A 54 5.86 5.40 -1.83
CA GLY A 54 5.23 6.56 -1.21
C GLY A 54 5.58 7.85 -1.97
N LEU A 55 4.80 8.90 -1.76
CA LEU A 55 5.11 10.25 -2.21
C LEU A 55 6.18 10.89 -1.32
N GLU A 56 6.97 11.78 -1.91
CA GLU A 56 7.86 12.67 -1.18
C GLU A 56 7.08 13.90 -0.72
N PHE A 57 6.62 13.87 0.52
CA PHE A 57 5.96 15.03 1.13
C PHE A 57 6.99 16.04 1.62
N PHE A 58 6.67 17.32 1.49
CA PHE A 58 7.35 18.33 2.28
C PHE A 58 7.17 18.05 3.78
N PRO A 59 8.17 18.36 4.61
CA PRO A 59 7.99 18.30 6.05
C PRO A 59 6.85 19.24 6.47
N VAL A 60 6.14 18.85 7.53
CA VAL A 60 5.11 19.71 8.11
C VAL A 60 5.80 20.93 8.71
N ASP A 61 5.54 22.09 8.14
CA ASP A 61 6.09 23.37 8.60
C ASP A 61 4.93 24.34 8.86
N SER A 62 4.77 24.72 10.13
CA SER A 62 3.73 25.62 10.60
C SER A 62 3.83 27.02 10.02
N ASN A 63 5.02 27.44 9.55
CA ASN A 63 5.20 28.75 8.92
C ASN A 63 4.44 28.86 7.59
N PHE A 64 4.13 27.73 6.96
CA PHE A 64 3.35 27.68 5.72
C PHE A 64 1.85 27.46 5.94
N VAL A 65 1.38 27.51 7.20
CA VAL A 65 -0.05 27.49 7.52
C VAL A 65 -0.56 28.93 7.61
N VAL A 66 -1.18 29.39 6.51
CA VAL A 66 -1.73 30.76 6.40
C VAL A 66 -3.25 30.75 6.41
N LYS A 67 -3.85 31.81 6.95
CA LYS A 67 -5.29 32.07 6.79
C LYS A 67 -5.53 32.76 5.45
N ALA A 68 -6.43 32.20 4.65
CA ALA A 68 -6.86 32.76 3.36
C ALA A 68 -7.72 34.01 3.54
#